data_AF-A0A538I727-F1
#
_entry.id   AF-A0A538I727-F1
#
_cell.length_a   1.000
_cell.length_b   1.000
_cell.length_c   1.000
_cell.angle_alpha   90.00
_cell.angle_beta   90.00
_cell.angle_gamma   90.00
#
_symmetry.space_group_name_H-M   'P 1'
#
loop_
_entity.id
_entity.type
_entity.pdbx_description
1 polymer ?
#
loop_
_entity_poly.entity_id
_entity_poly.type
_entity_poly.pdbx_seq_one_letter_code
_entity_poly.pdbx_strand_id
1 'polypeptide(L)'
;MPTEERETLACGLVFRSVGYHGVELPGVVFDAKTGTIPNEGGRVEPGVYSAGWIKRGPTGVIGTNKKDATETVVLLLEDAVAGRLQPKPDASAAAVDALLAERGVRVVEYSGWTAIDEAERAAGEKTGRPRIKLCSWDELLAAAERIASGKTS
;
A
#
# COMPACT_ATOMS: atom_id res chain seq x y z
N MET A 1 -18.79 -4.69 -32.30
CA MET A 1 -18.30 -3.42 -32.88
C MET A 1 -19.21 -2.32 -32.39
N PRO A 2 -18.68 -1.13 -32.03
CA PRO A 2 -19.53 0.02 -31.77
C PRO A 2 -20.32 0.39 -33.03
N THR A 3 -21.52 0.96 -32.85
CA THR A 3 -22.33 1.51 -33.94
C THR A 3 -21.84 2.91 -34.31
N GLU A 4 -22.28 3.43 -35.45
CA GLU A 4 -22.02 4.83 -35.86
C GLU A 4 -23.02 5.83 -35.24
N GLU A 5 -23.99 5.35 -34.48
CA GLU A 5 -24.97 6.20 -33.80
C GLU A 5 -24.32 6.95 -32.64
N ARG A 6 -24.67 8.24 -32.49
CA ARG A 6 -24.14 9.11 -31.44
C ARG A 6 -25.28 9.83 -30.72
N GLU A 7 -25.14 9.95 -29.41
CA GLU A 7 -26.03 10.71 -28.55
C GLU A 7 -25.22 11.78 -27.81
N THR A 8 -25.83 12.94 -27.56
CA THR A 8 -25.24 14.01 -26.75
C THR A 8 -26.12 14.26 -25.54
N LEU A 9 -25.53 14.17 -24.36
CA LEU A 9 -26.19 14.38 -23.08
C LEU A 9 -25.64 15.63 -22.41
N ALA A 10 -26.51 16.61 -22.14
CA ALA A 10 -26.11 17.78 -21.37
C ALA A 10 -25.80 17.38 -19.91
N CYS A 11 -24.56 17.60 -19.48
CA CYS A 11 -24.12 17.33 -18.11
C CYS A 11 -23.14 18.41 -17.63
N GLY A 12 -23.18 18.73 -16.34
CA GLY A 12 -22.25 19.68 -15.71
C GLY A 12 -21.00 19.01 -15.13
N LEU A 13 -20.98 17.68 -15.03
CA LEU A 13 -19.90 16.91 -14.42
C LEU A 13 -19.94 15.44 -14.90
N VAL A 14 -18.77 14.84 -15.08
CA VAL A 14 -18.62 13.44 -15.49
C VAL A 14 -17.58 12.77 -14.59
N PHE A 15 -17.91 11.59 -14.06
CA PHE A 15 -17.00 10.74 -13.31
C PHE A 15 -16.78 9.41 -14.03
N ARG A 16 -15.51 9.00 -14.16
CA ARG A 16 -15.16 7.69 -14.70
C ARG A 16 -14.89 6.72 -13.55
N SER A 17 -15.79 5.76 -13.35
CA SER A 17 -15.63 4.67 -12.37
C SER A 17 -15.56 3.32 -13.09
N VAL A 18 -14.49 3.11 -13.87
CA VAL A 18 -14.32 1.91 -14.71
C VAL A 18 -13.19 0.99 -14.20
N GLY A 19 -12.85 1.12 -12.92
CA GLY A 19 -11.78 0.37 -12.26
C GLY A 19 -10.53 1.19 -11.98
N TYR A 20 -9.68 0.63 -11.12
CA TYR A 20 -8.34 1.15 -10.84
C TYR A 20 -7.32 0.52 -11.78
N HIS A 21 -6.08 0.99 -11.72
CA HIS A 21 -4.97 0.38 -12.45
C HIS A 21 -3.71 0.46 -11.59
N GLY A 22 -2.91 -0.61 -11.58
CA GLY A 22 -1.63 -0.60 -10.89
C GLY A 22 -0.65 0.39 -11.52
N VAL A 23 0.36 0.75 -10.76
CA VAL A 23 1.48 1.59 -11.18
C VAL A 23 2.76 0.78 -10.99
N GLU A 24 3.66 0.85 -11.96
CA GLU A 24 4.93 0.14 -11.92
C GLU A 24 5.82 0.60 -10.77
N LEU A 25 6.62 -0.32 -10.23
CA LEU A 25 7.68 -0.03 -9.27
C LEU A 25 9.05 -0.24 -9.94
N PRO A 26 10.00 0.70 -9.81
CA PRO A 26 11.34 0.51 -10.35
C PRO A 26 11.97 -0.79 -9.86
N GLY A 27 12.48 -1.59 -10.81
CA GLY A 27 13.15 -2.86 -10.50
C GLY A 27 12.23 -4.05 -10.25
N VAL A 28 10.92 -3.92 -10.52
CA VAL A 28 9.96 -5.03 -10.44
C VAL A 28 9.26 -5.20 -11.79
N VAL A 29 9.13 -6.45 -12.26
CA VAL A 29 8.39 -6.76 -13.50
C VAL A 29 6.93 -6.28 -13.41
N PHE A 30 6.40 -5.76 -14.52
CA PHE A 30 5.06 -5.18 -14.55
C PHE A 30 4.39 -5.40 -15.91
N ASP A 31 3.12 -5.81 -15.91
CA ASP A 31 2.29 -5.88 -17.10
C ASP A 31 1.41 -4.64 -17.18
N ALA A 32 1.82 -3.68 -18.03
CA ALA A 32 1.11 -2.43 -18.23
C ALA A 32 -0.30 -2.59 -18.82
N LYS A 33 -0.61 -3.73 -19.45
CA LYS A 33 -1.93 -3.98 -20.04
C LYS A 33 -2.96 -4.36 -18.98
N THR A 34 -2.56 -5.17 -18.00
CA THR A 34 -3.44 -5.63 -16.91
C THR A 34 -3.30 -4.80 -15.64
N GLY A 35 -2.21 -4.04 -15.52
CA GLY A 35 -1.91 -3.23 -14.35
C GLY A 35 -1.50 -4.07 -13.14
N THR A 36 -0.89 -5.23 -13.38
CA THR A 36 -0.47 -6.18 -12.34
C THR A 36 1.00 -6.54 -12.46
N ILE A 37 1.55 -7.12 -11.39
CA ILE A 37 2.86 -7.77 -11.40
C ILE A 37 2.66 -9.23 -11.85
N PRO A 38 3.27 -9.65 -12.98
CA PRO A 38 3.23 -11.05 -13.41
C PRO A 38 3.73 -11.98 -12.32
N ASN A 39 2.99 -13.06 -12.05
CA ASN A 39 3.29 -13.98 -10.96
C ASN A 39 2.71 -15.38 -11.20
N GLU A 40 3.29 -16.38 -10.52
CA GLU A 40 2.76 -17.75 -10.43
C GLU A 40 2.31 -18.03 -8.99
N GLY A 41 1.00 -17.99 -8.75
CA GLY A 41 0.42 -18.20 -7.41
C GLY A 41 0.80 -17.13 -6.38
N GLY A 42 1.48 -16.06 -6.79
CA GLY A 42 2.05 -15.02 -5.93
C GLY A 42 3.58 -14.94 -6.00
N ARG A 43 4.28 -15.95 -6.53
CA ARG A 43 5.72 -15.90 -6.79
C ARG A 43 6.02 -15.02 -8.00
N VAL A 44 6.88 -14.02 -7.84
CA VAL A 44 7.27 -13.10 -8.93
C VAL A 44 8.67 -13.47 -9.43
N GLU A 45 9.63 -13.43 -8.52
CA GLU A 45 11.04 -13.79 -8.70
C GLU A 45 11.55 -14.43 -7.39
N PRO A 46 12.73 -15.09 -7.35
CA PRO A 46 13.26 -15.63 -6.10
C PRO A 46 13.34 -14.58 -4.98
N GLY A 47 12.57 -14.78 -3.91
CA GLY A 47 12.49 -13.85 -2.78
C GLY A 47 11.55 -12.65 -2.97
N VAL A 48 10.82 -12.58 -4.09
CA VAL A 48 9.85 -11.52 -4.40
C VAL A 48 8.47 -12.13 -4.62
N TYR A 49 7.49 -11.63 -3.87
CA TYR A 49 6.11 -12.12 -3.89
C TYR A 49 5.12 -10.97 -4.06
N SER A 50 3.93 -11.28 -4.57
CA SER A 50 2.83 -10.33 -4.74
C SER A 50 1.55 -10.88 -4.12
N ALA A 51 0.69 -10.01 -3.62
CA ALA A 51 -0.64 -10.35 -3.08
C ALA A 51 -1.62 -9.18 -3.27
N GLY A 52 -2.92 -9.46 -3.23
CA GLY A 52 -3.98 -8.47 -3.36
C GLY A 52 -4.15 -7.98 -4.80
N TRP A 53 -4.51 -6.71 -4.95
CA TRP A 53 -4.86 -6.14 -6.26
C TRP A 53 -3.68 -6.08 -7.23
N ILE A 54 -2.46 -5.87 -6.75
CA ILE A 54 -1.29 -5.85 -7.65
C ILE A 54 -0.98 -7.23 -8.24
N LYS A 55 -1.45 -8.31 -7.60
CA LYS A 55 -1.36 -9.70 -8.08
C LYS A 55 -2.49 -10.07 -9.03
N ARG A 56 -3.74 -9.74 -8.68
CA ARG A 56 -4.96 -10.27 -9.33
C ARG A 56 -5.77 -9.24 -10.12
N GLY A 57 -5.36 -7.97 -10.11
CA GLY A 57 -6.14 -6.85 -10.59
C GLY A 57 -7.14 -6.31 -9.55
N PRO A 58 -7.73 -5.13 -9.81
CA PRO A 58 -8.50 -4.34 -8.84
C PRO A 58 -9.94 -4.85 -8.67
N THR A 59 -10.10 -6.13 -8.36
CA THR A 59 -11.40 -6.78 -8.17
C THR A 59 -11.47 -7.55 -6.87
N GLY A 60 -12.69 -7.71 -6.35
CA GLY A 60 -12.97 -8.38 -5.08
C GLY A 60 -13.07 -7.42 -3.89
N VAL A 61 -13.59 -7.96 -2.79
CA VAL A 61 -13.77 -7.24 -1.53
C VAL A 61 -12.56 -7.44 -0.62
N ILE A 62 -12.52 -6.75 0.52
CA ILE A 62 -11.45 -6.89 1.54
C ILE A 62 -11.22 -8.37 1.91
N GLY A 63 -12.30 -9.14 2.07
CA GLY A 63 -12.22 -10.58 2.40
C GLY A 63 -11.54 -11.43 1.31
N THR A 64 -11.66 -11.04 0.03
CA THR A 64 -11.00 -11.74 -1.08
C THR A 64 -9.47 -11.65 -0.96
N ASN A 65 -8.96 -10.50 -0.50
CA ASN A 65 -7.51 -10.30 -0.32
C ASN A 65 -6.93 -11.15 0.82
N LYS A 66 -7.72 -11.48 1.85
CA LYS A 66 -7.26 -12.33 2.95
C LYS A 66 -6.88 -13.72 2.44
N LYS A 67 -7.77 -14.36 1.68
CA LYS A 67 -7.53 -15.71 1.12
C LYS A 67 -6.32 -15.71 0.17
N ASP A 68 -6.28 -14.73 -0.72
CA ASP A 68 -5.20 -14.56 -1.70
C ASP A 68 -3.81 -14.32 -1.04
N ALA A 69 -3.77 -13.52 0.03
CA ALA A 69 -2.55 -13.33 0.81
C ALA A 69 -2.11 -14.64 1.49
N THR A 70 -3.04 -15.41 2.05
CA THR A 70 -2.73 -16.73 2.64
C THR A 70 -2.10 -17.66 1.61
N GLU A 71 -2.65 -17.75 0.40
CA GLU A 71 -2.08 -18.58 -0.68
C GLU A 71 -0.63 -18.17 -1.00
N THR A 72 -0.37 -16.87 -1.10
CA THR A 72 0.98 -16.34 -1.36
C THR A 72 1.95 -16.67 -0.21
N VAL A 73 1.51 -16.52 1.04
CA VAL A 73 2.33 -16.82 2.22
C VAL A 73 2.67 -18.30 2.31
N VAL A 74 1.73 -19.19 1.97
CA VAL A 74 2.01 -20.64 1.89
C VAL A 74 3.17 -20.91 0.93
N LEU A 75 3.14 -20.32 -0.27
CA LEU A 75 4.21 -20.50 -1.25
C LEU A 75 5.55 -19.91 -0.79
N LEU A 76 5.54 -18.77 -0.09
CA LEU A 76 6.73 -18.18 0.52
C LEU A 76 7.33 -19.11 1.58
N LEU A 77 6.51 -19.69 2.45
CA LEU A 77 6.96 -20.62 3.49
C LEU A 77 7.50 -21.92 2.88
N GLU A 78 6.87 -22.44 1.83
CA GLU A 78 7.40 -23.57 1.05
C GLU A 78 8.78 -23.28 0.49
N ASP A 79 8.99 -22.08 -0.07
CA ASP A 79 10.28 -21.66 -0.62
C ASP A 79 11.34 -21.52 0.47
N ALA A 80 10.95 -21.01 1.64
CA ALA A 80 11.83 -20.91 2.81
C ALA A 80 12.29 -22.29 3.29
N VAL A 81 11.34 -23.23 3.49
CA VAL A 81 11.63 -24.59 3.95
C VAL A 81 12.46 -25.37 2.93
N ALA A 82 12.22 -25.15 1.64
CA ALA A 82 12.97 -25.78 0.56
C ALA A 82 14.34 -25.15 0.29
N GLY A 83 14.76 -24.13 1.05
CA GLY A 83 16.05 -23.45 0.87
C GLY A 83 16.15 -22.64 -0.43
N ARG A 84 15.01 -22.26 -1.02
CA ARG A 84 14.97 -21.42 -2.24
C ARG A 84 15.16 -19.93 -1.95
N LEU A 85 15.06 -19.53 -0.68
CA LEU A 85 15.34 -18.17 -0.23
C LEU A 85 16.82 -18.03 0.14
N GLN A 86 17.53 -17.20 -0.60
CA GLN A 86 18.94 -16.92 -0.35
C GLN A 86 19.08 -15.92 0.81
N PRO A 87 19.69 -16.29 1.95
CA PRO A 87 19.95 -15.35 3.02
C PRO A 87 20.98 -14.33 2.55
N LYS A 88 20.74 -13.05 2.85
CA LYS A 88 21.71 -11.96 2.68
C LYS A 88 22.29 -11.63 4.05
N PRO A 89 23.58 -11.91 4.32
CA PRO A 89 24.17 -11.74 5.66
C PRO A 89 23.99 -10.34 6.26
N ASP A 90 24.03 -9.31 5.42
CA ASP A 90 23.89 -7.92 5.85
C ASP A 90 22.44 -7.42 5.86
N ALA A 91 21.48 -8.24 5.44
CA ALA A 91 20.07 -7.89 5.46
C ALA A 91 19.51 -8.06 6.88
N SER A 92 19.35 -6.93 7.58
CA SER A 92 18.73 -6.86 8.90
C SER A 92 17.73 -5.69 8.95
N ALA A 93 16.84 -5.70 9.94
CA ALA A 93 15.95 -4.56 10.19
C ALA A 93 16.77 -3.26 10.42
N ALA A 94 17.84 -3.34 11.22
CA ALA A 94 18.72 -2.20 11.48
C ALA A 94 19.41 -1.66 10.21
N ALA A 95 19.72 -2.52 9.23
CA ALA A 95 20.27 -2.09 7.94
C ALA A 95 19.25 -1.30 7.11
N VAL A 96 17.96 -1.67 7.20
CA VAL A 96 16.87 -0.89 6.56
C VAL A 96 16.71 0.46 7.26
N ASP A 97 16.71 0.49 8.58
CA ASP A 97 16.60 1.72 9.36
C ASP A 97 17.76 2.68 9.07
N ALA A 98 18.99 2.16 9.02
CA ALA A 98 20.18 2.94 8.66
C ALA A 98 20.09 3.51 7.24
N LEU A 99 19.61 2.72 6.27
CA LEU A 99 19.42 3.16 4.88
C LEU A 99 18.35 4.27 4.77
N LEU A 100 17.26 4.14 5.53
CA LEU A 100 16.21 5.17 5.58
C LEU A 100 16.74 6.47 6.20
N ALA A 101 17.55 6.38 7.25
CA ALA A 101 18.19 7.52 7.90
C ALA A 101 19.22 8.20 6.98
N GLU A 102 20.08 7.44 6.30
CA GLU A 102 21.05 7.93 5.32
C GLU A 102 20.36 8.72 4.20
N ARG A 103 19.19 8.25 3.76
CA ARG A 103 18.37 8.90 2.73
C ARG A 103 17.52 10.07 3.24
N GLY A 104 17.57 10.37 4.54
CA GLY A 104 16.77 11.44 5.14
C GLY A 104 15.25 11.21 5.05
N VAL A 105 14.80 9.95 5.06
CA VAL A 105 13.37 9.61 4.95
C VAL A 105 12.67 9.92 6.28
N ARG A 106 11.57 10.69 6.22
CA ARG A 106 10.67 10.90 7.36
C ARG A 106 9.78 9.68 7.56
N VAL A 107 10.23 8.75 8.39
CA VAL A 107 9.51 7.50 8.68
C VAL A 107 8.36 7.76 9.66
N VAL A 108 7.17 7.28 9.35
CA VAL A 108 6.03 7.25 10.27
C VAL A 108 5.88 5.83 10.80
N GLU A 109 6.34 5.62 12.02
CA GLU A 109 6.11 4.36 12.73
C GLU A 109 4.67 4.25 13.24
N TYR A 110 4.33 3.08 13.78
CA TYR A 110 3.01 2.82 14.36
C TYR A 110 2.59 3.87 15.40
N SER A 111 3.51 4.31 16.25
CA SER A 111 3.25 5.34 17.27
C SER A 111 2.88 6.69 16.65
N GLY A 112 3.54 7.08 15.56
CA GLY A 112 3.19 8.29 14.79
C GLY A 112 1.85 8.15 14.08
N TRP A 113 1.53 6.97 13.53
CA TRP A 113 0.19 6.70 13.00
C TRP A 113 -0.90 6.80 14.07
N THR A 114 -0.68 6.26 15.27
CA THR A 114 -1.63 6.41 16.38
C THR A 114 -1.84 7.87 16.77
N ALA A 115 -0.78 8.69 16.77
CA ALA A 115 -0.90 10.14 17.01
C ALA A 115 -1.76 10.86 15.95
N ILE A 116 -1.64 10.46 14.68
CA ILE A 116 -2.52 10.93 13.61
C ILE A 116 -3.97 10.52 13.90
N ASP A 117 -4.21 9.24 14.20
CA ASP A 117 -5.55 8.72 14.49
C ASP A 117 -6.24 9.47 15.63
N GLU A 118 -5.51 9.69 16.73
CA GLU A 118 -5.99 10.44 17.89
C GLU A 118 -6.34 11.89 17.53
N ALA A 119 -5.47 12.57 16.78
CA ALA A 119 -5.71 13.95 16.36
C ALA A 119 -6.95 14.07 15.47
N GLU A 120 -7.12 13.15 14.50
CA GLU A 120 -8.29 13.14 13.61
C GLU A 120 -9.60 12.88 14.37
N ARG A 121 -9.58 11.94 15.32
CA ARG A 121 -10.75 11.59 16.15
C ARG A 121 -11.13 12.73 17.09
N ALA A 122 -10.17 13.32 17.79
CA ALA A 122 -10.40 14.47 18.68
C ALA A 122 -10.96 15.68 17.93
N ALA A 123 -10.56 15.89 16.66
CA ALA A 123 -11.17 16.92 15.81
C ALA A 123 -12.62 16.58 15.44
N GLY A 124 -12.92 15.31 15.18
CA GLY A 124 -14.27 14.82 14.89
C GLY A 124 -15.26 14.96 16.05
N GLU A 125 -14.82 14.63 17.26
CA GLU A 125 -15.64 14.67 18.48
C GLU A 125 -16.32 16.03 18.69
N LYS A 126 -15.61 17.12 18.43
CA LYS A 126 -16.11 18.51 18.53
C LYS A 126 -17.34 18.80 17.66
N THR A 127 -17.55 17.98 16.64
CA THR A 127 -18.63 18.13 15.65
C THR A 127 -19.52 16.89 15.54
N GLY A 128 -19.40 15.94 16.48
CA GLY A 128 -20.16 14.69 16.46
C GLY A 128 -19.79 13.74 15.32
N ARG A 129 -18.61 13.89 14.72
CA ARG A 129 -18.12 13.04 13.63
C ARG A 129 -17.15 11.98 14.17
N PRO A 130 -17.05 10.79 13.56
CA PRO A 130 -16.07 9.78 13.97
C PRO A 130 -14.62 10.27 13.89
N ARG A 131 -14.34 11.12 12.90
CA ARG A 131 -13.06 11.82 12.71
C ARG A 131 -13.19 12.95 11.70
N ILE A 132 -12.23 13.87 11.71
CA ILE A 132 -11.93 14.80 10.62
C ILE A 132 -10.53 14.48 10.15
N LYS A 133 -10.38 14.11 8.87
CA LYS A 133 -9.09 13.73 8.32
C LYS A 133 -8.16 14.92 8.17
N LEU A 134 -6.89 14.72 8.47
CA LEU A 134 -5.83 15.64 8.08
C LEU A 134 -5.60 15.45 6.57
N CYS A 135 -5.68 16.52 5.80
CA CYS A 135 -5.77 16.44 4.34
C CYS A 135 -4.48 16.85 3.62
N SER A 136 -3.43 17.18 4.37
CA SER A 136 -2.11 17.50 3.83
C SER A 136 -1.01 16.66 4.46
N TRP A 137 0.07 16.47 3.71
CA TRP A 137 1.26 15.78 4.20
C TRP A 137 1.88 16.49 5.41
N ASP A 138 1.93 17.81 5.41
CA ASP A 138 2.51 18.60 6.52
C ASP A 138 1.72 18.40 7.81
N GLU A 139 0.38 18.41 7.76
CA GLU A 139 -0.46 18.14 8.92
C GLU A 139 -0.27 16.72 9.45
N LEU A 140 -0.26 15.72 8.54
CA LEU A 140 -0.05 14.32 8.89
C LEU A 140 1.30 14.11 9.58
N LEU A 141 2.37 14.65 9.00
CA LEU A 141 3.72 14.49 9.54
C LEU A 141 3.90 15.25 10.85
N ALA A 142 3.37 16.47 10.97
CA ALA A 142 3.38 17.22 12.23
C ALA A 142 2.57 16.54 13.35
N ALA A 143 1.50 15.82 12.99
CA ALA A 143 0.74 15.01 13.96
C ALA A 143 1.53 13.76 14.38
N ALA A 144 2.17 13.06 13.43
CA ALA A 144 2.99 11.88 13.72
C ALA A 144 4.18 12.20 14.64
N GLU A 145 4.84 13.34 14.44
CA GLU A 145 6.05 13.73 15.16
C GLU A 145 5.79 14.26 16.58
N ARG A 146 4.54 14.67 16.89
CA ARG A 146 4.17 15.24 18.20
C ARG A 146 4.47 14.34 19.40
N ILE A 147 4.41 13.01 19.21
CA ILE A 147 4.73 12.03 20.26
C ILE A 147 6.23 11.66 20.28
N ALA A 148 6.92 11.75 19.13
CA ALA A 148 8.35 11.47 19.06
C ALA A 148 9.18 12.43 19.93
N SER A 149 8.76 13.70 20.02
CA SER A 149 9.37 14.71 20.89
C SER A 149 9.08 14.56 22.39
N GLY A 150 8.17 13.66 22.80
CA GLY A 150 7.79 13.45 24.20
C GLY A 150 8.49 12.27 24.90
N LYS A 151 9.32 11.50 24.17
CA LYS A 151 10.01 10.29 24.68
C LYS A 151 11.53 10.44 24.83
N THR A 152 12.06 11.66 24.70
CA THR A 152 13.49 11.95 24.89
C THR A 152 13.80 12.52 26.28
N SER A 153 13.31 11.86 27.34
CA SER A 153 13.70 12.17 28.72
C SER A 153 13.81 10.92 29.57
#